data_AF-A0A433PS47-F1
#
_entry.id   AF-A0A433PS47-F1
#
_cell.length_a   1.000
_cell.length_b   1.000
_cell.length_c   1.000
_cell.angle_alpha   90.00
_cell.angle_beta   90.00
_cell.angle_gamma   90.00
#
_symmetry.space_group_name_H-M   'P 1'
#
loop_
_entity.id
_entity.type
_entity.pdbx_description
1 polymer ?
#
loop_
_entity_poly.entity_id
_entity_poly.type
_entity_poly.pdbx_seq_one_letter_code
_entity_poly.pdbx_strand_id
1 'polypeptide(L)'
;MVAVLFLRANANPLVPTNVISFGTAPFNPVITNTLTEHANAAVAAAHPAGTGPPPPVVLNTTGIGFDGPPCNALGIATYQLNLPTVEIFNGVPTGIPAGIPPGGIDIDLYYVQDGVLSDD
;
A
#
# COMPACT_ATOMS: atom_id res chain seq x y z
N MET A 1 -7.29 -9.56 5.33
CA MET A 1 -6.44 -8.48 5.89
C MET A 1 -6.09 -7.50 4.77
N VAL A 2 -5.61 -6.30 5.09
CA VAL A 2 -5.23 -5.28 4.09
C VAL A 2 -3.89 -4.68 4.47
N ALA A 3 -3.00 -4.56 3.49
CA ALA A 3 -1.83 -3.71 3.57
C ALA A 3 -2.06 -2.46 2.73
N VAL A 4 -1.81 -1.29 3.32
CA VAL A 4 -1.97 0.01 2.66
C VAL A 4 -0.66 0.78 2.79
N LEU A 5 -0.05 1.13 1.65
CA LEU A 5 1.22 1.86 1.61
C LEU A 5 1.02 3.32 1.26
N PHE A 6 1.36 4.20 2.19
CA PHE A 6 1.46 5.64 1.98
C PHE A 6 2.93 6.05 1.90
N LEU A 7 3.30 6.79 0.85
CA LEU A 7 4.65 7.31 0.69
C LEU A 7 4.66 8.81 0.96
N ARG A 8 5.63 9.27 1.75
CA ARG A 8 5.72 10.69 2.11
C ARG A 8 6.20 11.54 0.96
N ALA A 9 7.04 11.01 0.07
CA ALA A 9 7.49 11.74 -1.11
C ALA A 9 6.44 11.79 -2.24
N ASN A 10 5.29 11.13 -2.08
CA ASN A 10 4.19 11.26 -3.05
C ASN A 10 3.66 12.70 -3.05
N ALA A 11 3.31 13.22 -4.22
CA ALA A 11 2.65 14.52 -4.37
C ALA A 11 1.37 14.64 -3.52
N ASN A 12 0.68 13.52 -3.30
CA ASN A 12 -0.47 13.39 -2.40
C ASN A 12 -0.18 12.32 -1.34
N PRO A 13 0.50 12.65 -0.23
CA PRO A 13 0.94 11.67 0.77
C PRO A 13 -0.21 11.03 1.57
N LEU A 14 -1.42 11.59 1.47
CA LEU A 14 -2.66 11.02 2.03
C LEU A 14 -3.38 10.08 1.05
N VAL A 15 -2.87 9.89 -0.17
CA VAL A 15 -3.37 8.92 -1.12
C VAL A 15 -2.44 7.70 -1.08
N PRO A 16 -2.96 6.49 -0.86
CA PRO A 16 -2.12 5.32 -0.83
C PRO A 16 -1.59 4.99 -2.23
N THR A 17 -0.32 4.64 -2.29
CA THR A 17 0.38 4.23 -3.52
C THR A 17 0.10 2.77 -3.88
N ASN A 18 -0.17 1.94 -2.89
CA ASN A 18 -0.47 0.53 -3.08
C ASN A 18 -1.46 0.05 -2.01
N VAL A 19 -2.42 -0.77 -2.43
CA VAL A 19 -3.38 -1.44 -1.56
C VAL A 19 -3.35 -2.92 -1.90
N ILE A 20 -3.04 -3.78 -0.94
CA ILE A 20 -2.97 -5.23 -1.15
C ILE A 20 -3.94 -5.90 -0.18
N SER A 21 -4.98 -6.52 -0.73
CA SER A 21 -5.87 -7.40 0.01
C SER A 21 -5.21 -8.77 0.12
N PHE A 22 -4.85 -9.20 1.33
CA PHE A 22 -4.20 -10.48 1.56
C PHE A 22 -4.98 -11.32 2.58
N GLY A 23 -4.91 -12.63 2.44
CA GLY A 23 -5.78 -13.56 3.15
C GLY A 23 -6.07 -14.81 2.34
N THR A 24 -6.81 -15.72 2.96
CA THR A 24 -7.41 -16.88 2.29
C THR A 24 -8.87 -16.66 1.91
N ALA A 25 -9.50 -15.57 2.38
CA ALA A 25 -10.90 -15.24 2.12
C ALA A 25 -11.04 -13.97 1.25
N PRO A 26 -12.08 -13.90 0.38
CA PRO A 26 -12.36 -12.74 -0.44
C PRO A 26 -12.50 -11.45 0.37
N PHE A 27 -12.02 -10.37 -0.23
CA PHE A 27 -12.05 -9.05 0.36
C PHE A 27 -13.46 -8.49 0.48
N ASN A 28 -13.75 -7.78 1.58
CA ASN A 28 -15.03 -7.07 1.70
C ASN A 28 -14.98 -5.79 0.83
N PRO A 29 -15.85 -5.65 -0.18
CA PRO A 29 -15.83 -4.49 -1.08
C PRO A 29 -16.08 -3.15 -0.37
N VAL A 30 -16.67 -3.16 0.84
CA VAL A 30 -16.83 -1.98 1.68
C VAL A 30 -15.48 -1.33 2.00
N ILE A 31 -14.43 -2.11 2.30
CA ILE A 31 -13.14 -1.53 2.68
C ILE A 31 -12.50 -0.81 1.49
N THR A 32 -12.59 -1.36 0.28
CA THR A 32 -12.11 -0.66 -0.93
C THR A 32 -12.89 0.61 -1.23
N ASN A 33 -14.20 0.64 -0.98
CA ASN A 33 -14.99 1.84 -1.14
C ASN A 33 -14.55 2.91 -0.13
N THR A 34 -14.37 2.54 1.14
CA THR A 34 -13.89 3.47 2.18
C THR A 34 -12.50 4.03 1.87
N LEU A 35 -11.57 3.20 1.38
CA LEU A 35 -10.23 3.69 0.98
C LEU A 35 -10.32 4.64 -0.22
N THR A 36 -11.17 4.34 -1.20
CA THR A 36 -11.38 5.18 -2.38
C THR A 36 -12.01 6.52 -2.00
N GLU A 37 -13.00 6.52 -1.11
CA GLU A 37 -13.62 7.74 -0.57
C GLU A 37 -12.60 8.60 0.18
N HIS A 38 -11.77 7.99 1.04
CA HIS A 38 -10.70 8.70 1.75
C HIS A 38 -9.71 9.36 0.79
N ALA A 39 -9.28 8.63 -0.25
CA ALA A 39 -8.34 9.16 -1.22
C ALA A 39 -8.93 10.30 -2.07
N ASN A 40 -10.19 10.18 -2.49
CA ASN A 40 -10.90 11.27 -3.18
C ASN A 40 -11.05 12.51 -2.30
N ALA A 41 -11.36 12.34 -1.01
CA ALA A 41 -11.44 13.45 -0.06
C ALA A 41 -10.09 14.17 0.11
N ALA A 42 -8.99 13.40 0.20
CA ALA A 42 -7.64 13.96 0.29
C ALA A 42 -7.27 14.79 -0.95
N VAL A 43 -7.56 14.27 -2.16
CA VAL A 43 -7.31 15.01 -3.41
C VAL A 43 -8.19 16.25 -3.53
N ALA A 44 -9.47 16.16 -3.13
CA ALA A 44 -10.36 17.31 -3.12
C ALA A 44 -9.86 18.42 -2.18
N ALA A 45 -9.34 18.07 -1.00
CA ALA A 45 -8.80 19.03 -0.04
C ALA A 45 -7.52 19.73 -0.55
N ALA A 46 -6.72 19.06 -1.37
CA ALA A 46 -5.51 19.61 -1.98
C ALA A 46 -5.78 20.35 -3.30
N HIS A 47 -6.97 20.20 -3.89
CA HIS A 47 -7.30 20.78 -5.19
C HIS A 47 -7.51 22.30 -5.10
N PRO A 48 -6.85 23.11 -5.96
CA PRO A 48 -7.06 24.55 -5.97
C PRO A 48 -8.51 24.96 -6.23
N ALA A 49 -8.97 26.00 -5.55
CA ALA A 49 -10.30 26.56 -5.81
C ALA A 49 -10.35 27.17 -7.23
N GLY A 50 -11.46 26.96 -7.93
CA GLY A 50 -11.72 27.57 -9.24
C GLY A 50 -11.08 26.86 -10.43
N THR A 51 -10.40 25.72 -10.24
CA THR A 51 -9.78 24.94 -11.34
C THR A 51 -10.65 23.81 -11.89
N GLY A 52 -11.94 23.78 -11.52
CA GLY A 52 -12.88 22.72 -11.87
C GLY A 52 -13.00 21.63 -10.80
N PRO A 53 -13.59 20.47 -11.12
CA PRO A 53 -13.66 19.35 -10.19
C PRO A 53 -12.28 18.69 -10.02
N PRO A 54 -11.96 18.17 -8.81
CA PRO A 54 -10.74 17.40 -8.60
C PRO A 54 -10.71 16.15 -9.48
N PRO A 55 -9.51 15.72 -9.94
CA PRO A 55 -9.38 14.50 -10.71
C PRO A 55 -9.82 13.28 -9.88
N PRO A 56 -10.50 12.29 -10.48
CA PRO A 56 -10.89 11.07 -9.78
C PRO A 56 -9.65 10.27 -9.39
N VAL A 57 -9.68 9.67 -8.20
CA VAL A 57 -8.61 8.79 -7.72
C VAL A 57 -8.94 7.34 -8.03
N VAL A 58 -7.97 6.64 -8.64
CA VAL A 58 -7.99 5.18 -8.79
C VAL A 58 -6.89 4.60 -7.92
N LEU A 59 -7.27 3.73 -6.98
CA LEU A 59 -6.31 3.05 -6.12
C LEU A 59 -5.73 1.84 -6.84
N ASN A 60 -4.41 1.68 -6.78
CA ASN A 60 -3.74 0.47 -7.22
C ASN A 60 -4.02 -0.65 -6.20
N THR A 61 -5.12 -1.37 -6.39
CA THR A 61 -5.57 -2.43 -5.48
C THR A 61 -5.37 -3.80 -6.10
N THR A 62 -4.71 -4.70 -5.38
CA THR A 62 -4.40 -6.06 -5.83
C THR A 62 -4.65 -7.10 -4.74
N GLY A 63 -4.47 -8.38 -5.07
CA GLY A 63 -4.59 -9.49 -4.13
C GLY A 63 -5.95 -10.19 -4.17
N ILE A 64 -6.33 -10.86 -3.07
CA ILE A 64 -7.53 -11.70 -3.05
C ILE A 64 -8.79 -10.84 -3.20
N GLY A 65 -9.68 -11.23 -4.12
CA GLY A 65 -10.84 -10.42 -4.53
C GLY A 65 -10.56 -9.46 -5.69
N PHE A 66 -9.31 -9.36 -6.15
CA PHE A 66 -8.85 -8.56 -7.30
C PHE A 66 -7.96 -9.42 -8.22
N ASP A 67 -8.47 -10.60 -8.61
CA ASP A 67 -7.77 -11.61 -9.43
C ASP A 67 -6.49 -12.22 -8.82
N GLY A 68 -6.13 -11.83 -7.59
CA GLY A 68 -5.01 -12.44 -6.87
C GLY A 68 -5.36 -13.82 -6.28
N PRO A 69 -4.41 -14.77 -6.26
CA PRO A 69 -4.58 -16.07 -5.61
C PRO A 69 -4.67 -15.92 -4.09
N PRO A 70 -5.13 -16.88 -3.30
CA PRO A 70 -5.03 -16.81 -1.84
C PRO A 70 -3.59 -16.57 -1.34
N CYS A 71 -3.43 -15.73 -0.31
CA CYS A 71 -2.16 -15.57 0.41
C CYS A 71 -2.00 -16.73 1.39
N ASN A 72 -1.48 -17.86 0.91
CA ASN A 72 -1.39 -19.10 1.70
C ASN A 72 0.00 -19.76 1.64
N ALA A 73 0.97 -19.12 0.98
CA ALA A 73 2.34 -19.58 0.92
C ALA A 73 3.31 -18.39 0.84
N LEU A 74 4.54 -18.65 1.24
CA LEU A 74 5.66 -17.72 1.17
C LEU A 74 6.04 -17.39 -0.28
N GLY A 75 6.55 -16.17 -0.50
CA GLY A 75 7.19 -15.76 -1.75
C GLY A 75 6.23 -15.51 -2.92
N ILE A 76 4.93 -15.37 -2.67
CA ILE A 76 3.96 -15.02 -3.71
C ILE A 76 4.14 -13.53 -4.07
N ALA A 77 4.53 -13.26 -5.32
CA ALA A 77 4.89 -11.91 -5.76
C ALA A 77 3.81 -10.84 -5.51
N THR A 78 2.53 -11.18 -5.72
CA THR A 78 1.39 -10.27 -5.42
C THR A 78 1.31 -9.86 -3.95
N TYR A 79 1.89 -10.65 -3.06
CA TYR A 79 1.88 -10.44 -1.61
C TYR A 79 3.24 -9.97 -1.07
N GLN A 80 4.13 -9.51 -1.96
CA GLN A 80 5.37 -8.83 -1.58
C GLN A 80 5.16 -7.32 -1.67
N LEU A 81 5.09 -6.68 -0.50
CA LEU A 81 4.99 -5.22 -0.41
C LEU A 81 6.39 -4.61 -0.37
N ASN A 82 6.81 -4.00 -1.48
CA ASN A 82 8.06 -3.27 -1.52
C ASN A 82 7.97 -1.96 -0.72
N LEU A 83 8.89 -1.79 0.22
CA LEU A 83 9.17 -0.51 0.88
C LEU A 83 10.41 0.11 0.22
N PRO A 84 10.26 1.18 -0.57
CA PRO A 84 11.38 1.77 -1.28
C PRO A 84 12.44 2.31 -0.31
N THR A 85 13.71 1.97 -0.56
CA THR A 85 14.81 2.37 0.33
C THR A 85 14.94 3.89 0.45
N VAL A 86 14.65 4.61 -0.63
CA VAL A 86 14.63 6.08 -0.65
C VAL A 86 13.58 6.68 0.29
N GLU A 87 12.47 5.98 0.56
CA GLU A 87 11.43 6.40 1.49
C GLU A 87 11.82 6.10 2.94
N ILE A 88 12.40 4.92 3.19
CA ILE A 88 12.85 4.48 4.52
C ILE A 88 13.95 5.40 5.06
N PHE A 89 14.91 5.75 4.21
CA PHE A 89 16.08 6.55 4.60
C PHE A 89 15.95 8.03 4.20
N ASN A 90 14.76 8.49 3.84
CA ASN A 90 14.53 9.90 3.52
C ASN A 90 14.86 10.79 4.74
N GLY A 91 15.77 11.76 4.56
CA GLY A 91 16.21 12.65 5.62
C GLY A 91 17.28 12.08 6.56
N VAL A 92 17.78 10.86 6.32
CA VAL A 92 18.91 10.30 7.06
C VAL A 92 20.20 11.03 6.63
N PRO A 93 20.92 11.73 7.52
CA PRO A 93 22.06 12.57 7.12
C PRO A 93 23.21 11.83 6.43
N THR A 94 23.40 10.56 6.78
CA THR A 94 24.43 9.68 6.22
C THR A 94 23.98 8.95 4.96
N GLY A 95 22.75 9.18 4.50
CA GLY A 95 22.13 8.46 3.38
C GLY A 95 21.81 7.00 3.69
N ILE A 96 21.68 6.21 2.62
CA ILE A 96 21.36 4.78 2.67
C ILE A 96 22.61 4.00 3.14
N PRO A 97 22.54 3.18 4.20
CA PRO A 97 23.64 2.35 4.65
C PRO A 97 24.14 1.36 3.59
N ALA A 98 25.43 1.06 3.60
CA ALA A 98 26.02 0.05 2.72
C ALA A 98 25.40 -1.33 2.98
N GLY A 99 25.10 -2.06 1.90
CA GLY A 99 24.49 -3.40 1.96
C GLY A 99 22.97 -3.43 1.96
N ILE A 100 22.29 -2.27 2.01
CA ILE A 100 20.84 -2.19 1.81
C ILE A 100 20.54 -2.22 0.30
N PRO A 101 19.58 -3.05 -0.16
CA PRO A 101 19.21 -3.09 -1.57
C PRO A 101 18.71 -1.71 -2.04
N PRO A 102 19.15 -1.22 -3.22
CA PRO A 102 18.71 0.08 -3.72
C PRO A 102 17.24 0.10 -4.14
N GLY A 103 16.68 -1.07 -4.46
CA GLY A 103 15.30 -1.23 -4.93
C GLY A 103 14.23 -1.31 -3.83
N GLY A 104 14.62 -1.26 -2.55
CA GLY A 104 13.68 -1.43 -1.44
C GLY A 104 13.85 -2.74 -0.68
N ILE A 105 13.04 -2.87 0.37
CA ILE A 105 12.92 -4.07 1.19
C ILE A 105 11.51 -4.60 0.99
N ASP A 106 11.39 -5.85 0.55
CA ASP A 106 10.09 -6.49 0.38
C ASP A 106 9.61 -7.10 1.70
N ILE A 107 8.41 -6.71 2.12
CA ILE A 107 7.68 -7.36 3.20
C ILE A 107 6.80 -8.43 2.58
N ASP A 108 7.06 -9.69 2.92
CA ASP A 108 6.16 -10.78 2.57
C ASP A 108 4.94 -10.76 3.51
N LEU A 109 3.78 -10.42 2.96
CA LEU A 109 2.53 -10.29 3.71
C LEU A 109 2.01 -11.65 4.23
N TYR A 110 2.53 -12.77 3.73
CA TYR A 110 2.25 -14.08 4.34
C TYR A 110 2.79 -14.15 5.77
N TYR A 111 4.01 -13.66 6.04
CA TYR A 111 4.54 -13.65 7.41
C TYR A 111 3.74 -12.74 8.33
N VAL A 112 3.23 -11.62 7.82
CA VAL A 112 2.36 -10.71 8.57
C VAL A 112 1.04 -11.41 8.90
N GLN A 113 0.47 -12.12 7.94
CA GLN A 113 -0.74 -12.91 8.14
C GLN A 113 -0.53 -14.02 9.17
N ASP A 114 0.53 -14.82 9.00
CA ASP A 114 0.86 -15.94 9.86
C ASP A 114 1.05 -15.48 11.30
N GLY A 115 1.83 -14.41 11.52
CA GLY A 115 2.01 -13.82 12.84
C GLY A 115 0.68 -13.48 13.52
N VAL A 116 -0.21 -12.75 12.83
CA VAL A 116 -1.53 -12.36 13.37
C VAL A 116 -2.42 -13.57 13.66
N LEU A 117 -2.40 -14.60 12.82
CA LEU A 117 -3.23 -15.80 12.98
C LEU A 117 -2.66 -16.81 13.98
N SER A 118 -1.37 -16.71 14.30
CA SER A 118 -0.66 -17.59 15.25
C SER A 118 -0.66 -17.08 16.70
N ASP A 119 -1.07 -15.82 16.90
CA ASP A 119 -1.20 -15.18 18.22
C ASP A 119 -2.60 -15.38 18.87
N ASP A 120 -3.50 -16.13 18.22
CA ASP A 120 -4.80 -16.62 18.75
C ASP A 120 -4.70 -18.08 19.26
#